data_AF-A0A3B9GEN2-F1
#
_entry.id   AF-A0A3B9GEN2-F1
#
_cell.length_a   1.000
_cell.length_b   1.000
_cell.length_c   1.000
_cell.angle_alpha   90.00
_cell.angle_beta   90.00
_cell.angle_gamma   90.00
#
_symmetry.space_group_name_H-M   'P 1'
#
loop_
_entity.id
_entity.type
_entity.pdbx_description
1 polymer ?
#
loop_
_entity_poly.entity_id
_entity_poly.type
_entity_poly.pdbx_seq_one_letter_code
_entity_poly.pdbx_strand_id
1 'polypeptide(L)'
;MPTINQLIRMGRKQSHWKTKSPALDECPQKRGVCTRVMTVTPKKPNSALRKVARVRLSHGIEVTAYIPGVGHNLQEHSVVLIRGGRVKDLPGVRYHIVRGAKDTLGVADRKQSRSKYGAKRPKA
;
A
#
# COMPACT_ATOMS: atom_id res chain seq x y z
N MET A 1 3.29 -39.00 -15.36
CA MET A 1 2.53 -38.32 -16.41
C MET A 1 1.13 -38.90 -16.45
N PRO A 2 0.06 -38.09 -16.55
CA PRO A 2 -1.29 -38.62 -16.70
C PRO A 2 -1.50 -39.23 -18.08
N THR A 3 -2.29 -40.30 -18.17
CA THR A 3 -2.66 -40.96 -19.44
C THR A 3 -3.75 -40.18 -20.17
N ILE A 4 -3.93 -40.42 -21.49
CA ILE A 4 -4.96 -39.75 -22.29
C ILE A 4 -6.36 -40.00 -21.71
N ASN A 5 -6.67 -41.24 -21.31
CA ASN A 5 -7.97 -41.57 -20.69
C ASN A 5 -8.18 -40.85 -19.34
N GLN A 6 -7.11 -40.57 -18.59
CA GLN A 6 -7.20 -39.75 -17.37
C GLN A 6 -7.51 -38.29 -17.69
N LEU A 7 -6.96 -37.74 -18.78
CA LEU A 7 -7.25 -36.38 -19.23
C LEU A 7 -8.64 -36.22 -19.85
N ILE A 8 -9.15 -37.26 -20.52
CA ILE A 8 -10.53 -37.32 -21.02
C ILE A 8 -11.53 -37.36 -19.85
N ARG A 9 -11.26 -38.19 -18.83
CA ARG A 9 -12.10 -38.28 -17.63
C ARG A 9 -12.00 -37.07 -16.71
N MET A 10 -10.80 -36.48 -16.60
CA MET A 10 -10.51 -35.32 -15.78
C MET A 10 -9.61 -34.35 -16.54
N GLY A 11 -10.21 -33.33 -17.14
CA GLY A 11 -9.49 -32.27 -17.82
C GLY A 11 -8.50 -31.54 -16.90
N ARG A 12 -7.44 -30.97 -17.48
CA ARG A 12 -6.49 -30.13 -16.73
C ARG A 12 -7.20 -28.89 -16.21
N LYS A 13 -6.99 -28.57 -14.94
CA LYS A 13 -7.49 -27.33 -14.32
C LYS A 13 -6.42 -26.25 -14.41
N GLN A 14 -6.83 -25.04 -14.79
CA GLN A 14 -5.96 -23.88 -14.73
C GLN A 14 -5.75 -23.47 -13.27
N SER A 15 -4.54 -23.01 -12.93
CA SER A 15 -4.27 -22.45 -11.60
C SER A 15 -4.73 -21.01 -11.55
N HIS A 16 -5.59 -20.70 -10.57
CA HIS A 16 -6.04 -19.33 -10.33
C HIS A 16 -5.14 -18.65 -9.29
N TRP A 17 -4.66 -17.44 -9.61
CA TRP A 17 -3.82 -16.65 -8.74
C TRP A 17 -4.62 -15.52 -8.10
N LYS A 18 -4.48 -15.33 -6.78
CA LYS A 18 -5.11 -14.21 -6.08
C LYS A 18 -4.21 -12.98 -6.15
N THR A 19 -4.81 -11.82 -6.36
CA THR A 19 -4.08 -10.55 -6.30
C THR A 19 -3.50 -10.31 -4.90
N LYS A 20 -2.32 -9.68 -4.86
CA LYS A 20 -1.67 -9.29 -3.59
C LYS A 20 -2.36 -8.09 -2.93
N SER A 21 -3.17 -7.34 -3.67
CA SER A 21 -3.84 -6.10 -3.26
C SER A 21 -5.35 -6.15 -3.51
N PRO A 22 -6.10 -7.03 -2.83
CA PRO A 22 -7.52 -7.27 -3.11
C PRO A 22 -8.42 -6.05 -2.82
N ALA A 23 -8.08 -5.21 -1.83
CA ALA A 23 -8.90 -4.04 -1.48
C ALA A 23 -8.82 -2.90 -2.51
N LEU A 24 -7.96 -3.01 -3.52
CA LEU A 24 -7.95 -2.05 -4.61
C LEU A 24 -8.99 -2.37 -5.69
N ASP A 25 -9.54 -3.58 -5.71
CA ASP A 25 -10.61 -3.95 -6.64
C ASP A 25 -10.26 -3.60 -8.09
N GLU A 26 -9.10 -4.11 -8.53
CA GLU A 26 -8.51 -3.90 -9.87
C GLU A 26 -8.17 -2.43 -10.24
N CYS A 27 -8.44 -1.47 -9.36
CA CYS A 27 -8.03 -0.09 -9.54
C CYS A 27 -6.53 0.10 -9.20
N PRO A 28 -5.80 0.97 -9.90
CA PRO A 28 -4.40 1.23 -9.55
C PRO A 28 -4.27 1.96 -8.20
N GLN A 29 -5.23 2.81 -7.89
CA GLN A 29 -5.26 3.67 -6.71
C GLN A 29 -6.70 3.78 -6.19
N LYS A 30 -6.87 3.90 -4.87
CA LYS A 30 -8.18 4.21 -4.26
C LYS A 30 -8.06 5.32 -3.23
N ARG A 31 -9.09 6.17 -3.19
CA ARG A 31 -9.27 7.20 -2.15
C ARG A 31 -9.73 6.54 -0.86
N GLY A 32 -9.26 7.05 0.27
CA GLY A 32 -9.74 6.69 1.59
C GLY A 32 -9.53 7.79 2.62
N VAL A 33 -10.09 7.58 3.80
CA VAL A 33 -10.00 8.49 4.95
C VAL A 33 -9.24 7.80 6.06
N CYS A 34 -8.24 8.48 6.64
CA CYS A 34 -7.49 7.97 7.79
C CYS A 34 -8.41 7.87 9.01
N THR A 35 -8.55 6.67 9.57
CA THR A 35 -9.27 6.47 10.84
C THR A 35 -8.34 6.61 12.03
N ARG A 36 -7.08 6.15 11.90
CA ARG A 36 -6.07 6.29 12.95
C ARG A 36 -4.67 6.33 12.34
N VAL A 37 -3.84 7.27 12.81
CA VAL A 37 -2.42 7.34 12.48
C VAL A 37 -1.61 6.79 13.65
N MET A 38 -0.72 5.83 13.40
CA MET A 38 0.03 5.15 14.48
C MET A 38 1.41 4.69 14.01
N THR A 39 2.24 4.28 14.97
CA THR A 39 3.53 3.64 14.70
C THR A 39 3.46 2.15 15.03
N VAL A 40 4.17 1.33 14.26
CA VAL A 40 4.22 -0.12 14.42
C VAL A 40 5.67 -0.58 14.34
N THR A 41 6.04 -1.53 15.19
CA THR A 41 7.35 -2.19 15.17
C THR A 41 7.39 -3.28 14.09
N PRO A 42 8.49 -3.39 13.31
CA PRO A 42 8.63 -4.44 12.31
C PRO A 42 8.88 -5.81 12.92
N LYS A 43 8.71 -6.85 12.10
CA LYS A 43 9.13 -8.21 12.48
C LYS A 43 10.67 -8.28 12.58
N LYS A 44 11.18 -9.13 13.49
CA LYS A 44 12.60 -9.53 13.54
C LYS A 44 13.05 -9.99 12.14
N PRO A 45 14.25 -9.63 11.64
CA PRO A 45 15.44 -9.10 12.32
C PRO A 45 15.51 -7.57 12.46
N ASN A 46 14.54 -6.84 11.91
CA ASN A 46 14.60 -5.39 11.83
C ASN A 46 14.07 -4.75 13.11
N SER A 47 14.55 -3.54 13.42
CA SER A 47 14.02 -2.68 14.49
C SER A 47 13.86 -1.25 13.96
N ALA A 48 12.68 -0.66 14.17
CA ALA A 48 12.36 0.72 13.82
C ALA A 48 10.92 1.06 14.30
N LEU A 49 10.58 2.33 14.34
CA LEU A 49 9.19 2.78 14.44
C LEU A 49 8.65 3.12 13.04
N ARG A 50 7.90 2.18 12.44
CA ARG A 50 7.31 2.39 11.10
C ARG A 50 5.99 3.15 11.23
N LYS A 51 5.87 4.28 10.53
CA LYS A 51 4.66 5.11 10.51
C LYS A 51 3.62 4.51 9.55
N VAL A 52 2.42 4.24 10.05
CA VAL A 52 1.31 3.63 9.30
C VAL A 52 0.00 4.35 9.61
N ALA A 53 -0.97 4.22 8.70
CA ALA A 53 -2.33 4.68 8.93
C ALA A 53 -3.33 3.55 8.70
N ARG A 54 -4.35 3.47 9.55
CA ARG A 54 -5.60 2.76 9.26
C ARG A 54 -6.44 3.67 8.38
N VAL A 55 -6.89 3.15 7.24
CA VAL A 55 -7.60 3.92 6.23
C VAL A 55 -8.85 3.18 5.81
N ARG A 56 -9.99 3.85 5.90
CA ARG A 56 -11.26 3.37 5.36
C ARG A 56 -11.38 3.81 3.90
N LEU A 57 -11.40 2.86 2.99
CA LEU A 57 -11.49 3.12 1.55
C LEU A 57 -12.92 3.52 1.16
N SER A 58 -13.07 4.14 0.00
CA SER A 58 -14.36 4.61 -0.51
C SER A 58 -15.46 3.53 -0.64
N HIS A 59 -15.07 2.25 -0.76
CA HIS A 59 -15.98 1.10 -0.87
C HIS A 59 -16.15 0.36 0.47
N GLY A 60 -15.80 1.01 1.59
CA GLY A 60 -16.08 0.53 2.94
C GLY A 60 -14.98 -0.34 3.58
N ILE A 61 -14.08 -0.95 2.80
CA ILE A 61 -13.02 -1.80 3.35
C ILE A 61 -11.98 -0.96 4.10
N GLU A 62 -11.67 -1.37 5.32
CA GLU A 62 -10.56 -0.80 6.09
C GLU A 62 -9.25 -1.54 5.84
N VAL A 63 -8.20 -0.78 5.55
CA VAL A 63 -6.86 -1.31 5.32
C VAL A 63 -5.82 -0.56 6.13
N THR A 64 -4.71 -1.23 6.41
CA THR A 64 -3.52 -0.58 6.96
C THR A 64 -2.57 -0.23 5.83
N ALA A 65 -2.24 1.06 5.69
CA ALA A 65 -1.35 1.59 4.66
C ALA A 65 -0.08 2.19 5.29
N TYR A 66 1.06 1.95 4.63
CA TYR A 66 2.34 2.50 5.03
C TYR A 66 2.48 3.96 4.59
N ILE A 67 3.06 4.80 5.44
CA ILE A 67 3.38 6.20 5.12
C ILE A 67 4.85 6.26 4.69
N PRO A 68 5.16 6.42 3.40
CA PRO A 68 6.55 6.40 2.94
C PRO A 68 7.22 7.76 3.14
N GLY A 69 8.55 7.73 3.37
CA GLY A 69 9.38 8.93 3.49
C GLY A 69 9.66 9.34 4.93
N VAL A 70 10.42 10.43 5.08
CA VAL A 70 10.74 11.02 6.39
C VAL A 70 9.68 12.08 6.70
N GLY A 71 9.08 12.01 7.89
CA GLY A 71 8.01 12.94 8.30
C GLY A 71 6.69 12.76 7.54
N HIS A 72 5.58 13.18 8.15
CA HIS A 72 4.26 13.30 7.51
C HIS A 72 3.38 14.25 8.33
N ASN A 73 2.33 14.77 7.70
CA ASN A 73 1.35 15.70 8.28
C ASN A 73 -0.02 15.07 8.57
N LEU A 74 -0.19 13.77 8.31
CA LEU A 74 -1.48 13.09 8.41
C LEU A 74 -1.98 13.01 9.85
N GLN A 75 -3.27 13.23 9.99
CA GLN A 75 -4.04 13.14 11.22
C GLN A 75 -5.26 12.23 10.99
N GLU A 76 -6.08 12.06 12.03
CA GLU A 76 -7.40 11.45 11.86
C GLU A 76 -8.23 12.27 10.85
N HIS A 77 -9.09 11.59 10.10
CA HIS A 77 -9.94 12.16 9.04
C HIS A 77 -9.23 12.75 7.82
N SER A 78 -7.90 12.76 7.76
CA SER A 78 -7.18 13.17 6.55
C SER A 78 -7.55 12.28 5.37
N VAL A 79 -7.85 12.89 4.22
CA VAL A 79 -8.16 12.19 2.97
C VAL A 79 -6.86 11.84 2.26
N VAL A 80 -6.69 10.57 1.94
CA VAL A 80 -5.46 10.03 1.35
C VAL A 80 -5.76 9.23 0.09
N LEU A 81 -4.74 9.13 -0.76
CA LEU A 81 -4.75 8.25 -1.92
C LEU A 81 -3.81 7.07 -1.67
N ILE A 82 -4.32 5.86 -1.82
CA ILE A 82 -3.59 4.62 -1.56
C ILE A 82 -3.26 3.92 -2.87
N ARG A 83 -2.08 3.30 -2.94
CA ARG A 83 -1.66 2.38 -4.00
C ARG A 83 -1.21 1.03 -3.45
N GLY A 84 -1.13 0.04 -4.33
CA GLY A 84 -0.64 -1.29 -4.00
C GLY A 84 0.85 -1.30 -3.66
N GLY A 85 1.23 -2.19 -2.74
CA GLY A 85 2.63 -2.44 -2.41
C GLY A 85 2.77 -2.97 -0.99
N ARG A 86 3.27 -4.20 -0.83
CA ARG A 86 3.49 -4.77 0.49
C ARG A 86 4.80 -4.27 1.08
N VAL A 87 4.77 -3.90 2.36
CA VAL A 87 5.99 -3.69 3.14
C VAL A 87 6.43 -5.04 3.69
N LYS A 88 7.63 -5.51 3.30
CA LYS A 88 8.14 -6.84 3.68
C LYS A 88 8.26 -7.01 5.20
N ASP A 89 8.65 -5.93 5.88
CA ASP A 89 8.95 -5.88 7.31
C ASP A 89 7.69 -5.87 8.18
N LEU A 90 6.56 -5.39 7.66
CA LEU A 90 5.33 -5.23 8.41
C LEU A 90 4.31 -6.30 7.98
N PRO A 91 3.95 -7.25 8.85
CA PRO A 91 2.88 -8.19 8.53
C PRO A 91 1.55 -7.44 8.38
N GLY A 92 0.73 -7.84 7.41
CA GLY A 92 -0.59 -7.22 7.15
C GLY A 92 -0.57 -5.88 6.39
N VAL A 93 0.56 -5.19 6.27
CA VAL A 93 0.64 -3.90 5.56
C VAL A 93 0.91 -4.12 4.06
N ARG A 94 -0.17 -4.12 3.27
CA ARG A 94 -0.16 -4.44 1.82
C ARG A 94 -0.24 -3.23 0.90
N TYR A 95 -0.38 -2.04 1.48
CA TYR A 95 -0.64 -0.81 0.74
C TYR A 95 0.27 0.33 1.18
N HIS A 96 0.45 1.30 0.29
CA HIS A 96 1.22 2.52 0.53
C HIS A 96 0.36 3.74 0.27
N ILE A 97 0.54 4.77 1.09
CA ILE A 97 -0.02 6.08 0.82
C ILE A 97 0.86 6.78 -0.23
N VAL A 98 0.22 7.38 -1.24
CA VAL A 98 0.87 8.23 -2.24
C VAL A 98 1.12 9.59 -1.60
N ARG A 99 2.36 10.08 -1.63
CA ARG A 99 2.74 11.39 -1.06
C ARG A 99 2.51 12.51 -2.07
N GLY A 100 2.12 13.68 -1.58
CA GLY A 100 1.83 14.85 -2.43
C GLY A 100 0.48 14.74 -3.15
N ALA A 101 -0.41 13.88 -2.65
CA ALA A 101 -1.74 13.65 -3.20
C ALA A 101 -2.81 13.80 -2.11
N LYS A 102 -3.92 14.46 -2.45
CA LYS A 102 -4.97 14.85 -1.48
C LYS A 102 -4.34 15.58 -0.28
N ASP A 103 -4.66 15.21 0.95
CA ASP A 103 -4.19 15.92 2.14
C ASP A 103 -2.76 15.52 2.55
N THR A 104 -2.16 14.56 1.84
CA THR A 104 -0.79 14.11 2.10
C THR A 104 0.19 15.11 1.48
N LEU A 105 1.02 15.75 2.31
CA LEU A 105 2.08 16.61 1.81
C LEU A 105 3.27 15.79 1.30
N GLY A 106 4.01 16.36 0.37
CA GLY A 106 5.30 15.84 -0.08
C GLY A 106 6.31 15.76 1.07
N VAL A 107 7.39 15.01 0.87
CA VAL A 107 8.50 15.00 1.83
C VAL A 107 9.34 16.27 1.66
N ALA A 108 9.53 17.01 2.75
CA ALA A 108 10.37 18.21 2.79
C ALA A 108 11.83 17.88 2.45
N ASP A 109 12.54 18.84 1.84
CA ASP A 109 13.98 18.81 1.54
C ASP A 109 14.49 17.59 0.76
N ARG A 110 13.58 16.84 0.13
CA ARG A 110 13.95 15.69 -0.69
C ARG A 110 14.55 16.15 -2.01
N LYS A 111 15.86 16.00 -2.18
CA LYS A 111 16.58 16.32 -3.43
C LYS A 111 16.57 15.19 -4.46
N GLN A 112 16.56 13.93 -4.01
CA GLN A 112 16.63 12.72 -4.86
C GLN A 112 15.35 11.88 -4.81
N SER A 113 15.04 11.16 -5.91
CA SER A 113 13.82 10.34 -6.05
C SER A 113 12.51 11.09 -5.73
N ARG A 114 12.47 12.39 -6.07
CA ARG A 114 11.42 13.34 -5.65
C ARG A 114 10.02 12.92 -6.06
N SER A 115 9.87 12.40 -7.27
CA SER A 115 8.59 11.95 -7.85
C SER A 115 7.90 10.89 -7.00
N LYS A 116 8.65 10.01 -6.33
CA LYS A 116 8.10 8.96 -5.46
C LYS A 116 7.50 9.50 -4.16
N TYR A 117 7.97 10.67 -3.71
CA TYR A 117 7.64 11.25 -2.40
C TYR A 117 6.90 12.58 -2.52
N GLY A 118 6.39 12.94 -3.70
CA GLY A 118 5.60 14.16 -3.91
C GLY A 118 6.38 15.45 -3.69
N ALA A 119 7.71 15.43 -3.78
CA ALA A 119 8.55 16.61 -3.62
C ALA A 119 8.68 17.36 -4.95
N LYS A 120 8.44 18.67 -4.96
CA LYS A 120 8.62 19.51 -6.15
C LYS A 120 10.10 19.74 -6.44
N ARG A 121 10.44 20.05 -7.71
CA ARG A 121 11.79 20.49 -8.07
C ARG A 121 12.03 21.87 -7.42
N PRO A 122 13.13 22.05 -6.64
CA PRO A 122 13.44 23.36 -6.08
C PRO A 122 13.71 24.34 -7.23
N LYS A 123 13.35 25.61 -7.02
CA LYS A 123 13.77 26.69 -7.91
C LYS A 123 15.30 26.78 -7.84
N ALA A 124 15.93 26.85 -9.00
CA ALA A 124 17.37 27.05 -9.13
C ALA A 124 17.73 28.50 -8.77
#